data_AF-A0A923TA99-F1
#
_entry.id   AF-A0A923TA99-F1
#
_cell.length_a   1.000
_cell.length_b   1.000
_cell.length_c   1.000
_cell.angle_alpha   90.00
_cell.angle_beta   90.00
_cell.angle_gamma   90.00
#
_symmetry.space_group_name_H-M   'P 1'
#
loop_
_entity.id
_entity.type
_entity.pdbx_description
1 polymer ?
#
loop_
_entity_poly.entity_id
_entity_poly.type
_entity_poly.pdbx_seq_one_letter_code
_entity_poly.pdbx_strand_id
1 'polypeptide(L)'
;MKMNIEEAIALARSNKSLQGVAIKDLQDVQVKAVDALILAEHGIVVPEQNIFYDDGDIAYDPDFDEVEWSQAPVELTWDEKAELARRLSGQAEEAEEISMQIKIQDVEVRKWIRDNQDKVGEILGRFVVDIYNATKLLQKQ
;
A
#
# COMPACT_ATOMS: atom_id res chain seq x y z
N MET A 1 26.97 -19.50 2.56
CA MET A 1 26.75 -20.97 2.67
C MET A 1 26.13 -21.45 1.38
N LYS A 2 26.49 -22.65 0.87
CA LYS A 2 25.92 -23.15 -0.39
C LYS A 2 24.86 -24.21 -0.12
N MET A 3 23.64 -24.03 -0.62
CA MET A 3 22.52 -24.98 -0.46
C MET A 3 21.83 -25.26 -1.79
N ASN A 4 20.95 -26.27 -1.79
CA ASN A 4 20.16 -26.62 -2.97
C ASN A 4 18.89 -25.74 -3.05
N ILE A 5 18.29 -25.67 -4.23
CA ILE A 5 17.14 -24.80 -4.46
C ILE A 5 15.90 -25.21 -3.65
N GLU A 6 15.67 -26.52 -3.50
CA GLU A 6 14.56 -27.06 -2.70
C GLU A 6 14.66 -26.67 -1.22
N GLU A 7 15.87 -26.72 -0.67
CA GLU A 7 16.13 -26.31 0.71
C GLU A 7 15.92 -24.79 0.88
N ALA A 8 16.34 -24.00 -0.11
CA ALA A 8 16.12 -22.56 -0.11
C ALA A 8 14.63 -22.21 -0.16
N ILE A 9 13.84 -22.90 -0.99
CA ILE A 9 12.38 -22.72 -1.07
C ILE A 9 11.71 -23.06 0.26
N ALA A 10 12.09 -24.18 0.89
CA ALA A 10 11.54 -24.57 2.19
C ALA A 10 11.87 -23.54 3.29
N LEU A 11 13.07 -22.96 3.27
CA LEU A 11 13.45 -21.88 4.18
C LEU A 11 12.67 -20.59 3.90
N ALA A 12 12.50 -20.22 2.64
CA ALA A 12 11.75 -19.04 2.23
C ALA A 12 10.28 -19.13 2.66
N ARG A 13 9.64 -20.29 2.45
CA ARG A 13 8.27 -20.57 2.91
C ARG A 13 8.12 -20.56 4.43
N SER A 14 9.19 -20.88 5.17
CA SER A 14 9.19 -20.80 6.65
C SER A 14 9.65 -19.43 7.18
N ASN A 15 9.74 -18.42 6.31
CA ASN A 15 10.11 -17.03 6.62
C ASN A 15 11.46 -16.92 7.36
N LYS A 16 12.41 -17.80 7.01
CA LYS A 16 13.76 -17.80 7.57
C LYS A 16 14.70 -17.02 6.66
N SER A 17 15.64 -16.30 7.26
CA SER A 17 16.60 -15.50 6.51
C SER A 17 17.46 -16.35 5.58
N LEU A 18 17.50 -15.94 4.31
CA LEU A 18 18.37 -16.48 3.26
C LEU A 18 19.58 -15.58 2.98
N GLN A 19 19.86 -14.60 3.85
CA GLN A 19 20.99 -13.69 3.68
C GLN A 19 22.34 -14.45 3.66
N GLY A 20 23.15 -14.21 2.63
CA GLY A 20 24.47 -14.83 2.48
C GLY A 20 24.45 -16.30 2.01
N VAL A 21 23.29 -16.78 1.56
CA VAL A 21 23.12 -18.09 0.92
C VAL A 21 23.37 -17.98 -0.58
N ALA A 22 24.11 -18.92 -1.14
CA ALA A 22 24.29 -19.07 -2.59
C ALA A 22 23.73 -20.43 -3.03
N ILE A 23 22.79 -20.40 -3.98
CA ILE A 23 22.17 -21.60 -4.53
C ILE A 23 23.12 -22.23 -5.57
N LYS A 24 23.39 -23.54 -5.46
CA LYS A 24 24.36 -24.22 -6.33
C LYS A 24 23.80 -24.57 -7.71
N ASP A 25 22.54 -24.94 -7.74
CA ASP A 25 21.79 -25.60 -8.81
C ASP A 25 20.81 -24.64 -9.52
N LEU A 26 20.97 -23.34 -9.29
CA LEU A 26 20.08 -22.29 -9.80
C LEU A 26 19.95 -22.28 -11.33
N GLN A 27 20.98 -22.74 -12.05
CA GLN A 27 21.03 -22.76 -13.51
C GLN A 27 20.47 -24.05 -14.13
N ASP A 28 20.38 -25.14 -13.35
CA ASP A 28 20.09 -26.47 -13.88
C ASP A 28 18.70 -26.99 -13.48
N VAL A 29 18.03 -26.32 -12.54
CA VAL A 29 16.73 -26.75 -11.99
C VAL A 29 15.63 -25.79 -12.38
N GLN A 30 14.50 -26.36 -12.83
CA GLN A 30 13.27 -25.60 -13.04
C GLN A 30 12.55 -25.33 -11.72
N VAL A 31 12.08 -24.10 -11.55
CA VAL A 31 11.40 -23.61 -10.35
C VAL A 31 10.02 -23.11 -10.74
N LYS A 32 9.00 -23.44 -9.95
CA LYS A 32 7.65 -22.90 -10.14
C LYS A 32 7.66 -21.38 -10.01
N ALA A 33 6.85 -20.69 -10.81
CA ALA A 33 6.74 -19.23 -10.76
C ALA A 33 6.46 -18.69 -9.35
N VAL A 34 5.58 -19.34 -8.60
CA VAL A 34 5.25 -18.98 -7.20
C VAL A 34 6.48 -19.08 -6.29
N ASP A 35 7.26 -20.14 -6.41
CA ASP A 35 8.46 -20.33 -5.58
C ASP A 35 9.58 -19.36 -5.99
N ALA A 36 9.69 -19.03 -7.29
CA ALA A 36 10.63 -18.02 -7.77
C ALA A 36 10.30 -16.61 -7.23
N LEU A 37 9.01 -16.27 -7.12
CA LEU A 37 8.55 -15.02 -6.48
C LEU A 37 8.94 -14.96 -5.00
N ILE A 38 8.69 -16.03 -4.24
CA ILE A 38 9.03 -16.10 -2.81
C ILE A 38 10.55 -15.97 -2.61
N LEU A 39 11.35 -16.60 -3.48
CA LEU A 39 12.82 -16.48 -3.45
C LEU A 39 13.28 -15.04 -3.75
N ALA A 40 12.62 -14.35 -4.68
CA ALA A 40 12.92 -12.96 -5.02
C ALA A 40 12.67 -12.01 -3.85
N GLU A 41 11.60 -12.22 -3.07
CA GLU A 41 11.34 -11.45 -1.83
C GLU A 41 12.48 -11.57 -0.81
N HIS A 42 13.19 -12.70 -0.82
CA HIS A 42 14.34 -12.96 0.04
C HIS A 42 15.69 -12.61 -0.62
N GLY A 43 15.66 -11.91 -1.77
CA GLY A 43 16.83 -11.41 -2.47
C GLY A 43 17.54 -12.42 -3.36
N ILE A 44 16.91 -13.55 -3.68
CA ILE A 44 17.45 -14.57 -4.59
C ILE A 44 16.74 -14.46 -5.95
N VAL A 45 17.49 -14.09 -6.98
CA VAL A 45 16.96 -13.94 -8.34
C VAL A 45 17.13 -15.26 -9.11
N VAL A 46 16.01 -15.86 -9.53
CA VAL A 46 16.00 -17.04 -10.41
C VAL A 46 16.01 -16.56 -11.87
N PRO A 47 16.86 -17.12 -12.76
CA PRO A 47 16.83 -16.81 -14.18
C PRO A 47 15.48 -17.16 -14.82
N GLU A 48 14.93 -16.29 -15.66
CA GLU A 48 13.61 -16.49 -16.29
C GLU A 48 13.49 -17.82 -17.05
N GLN A 49 14.56 -18.24 -17.73
CA GLN A 49 14.62 -19.51 -18.47
C GLN A 49 14.41 -20.76 -17.60
N ASN A 50 14.54 -20.61 -16.28
CA ASN A 50 14.38 -21.67 -15.30
C ASN A 50 13.03 -21.58 -14.56
N ILE A 51 12.20 -20.60 -14.88
CA ILE A 51 10.87 -20.45 -14.30
C ILE A 51 9.88 -21.27 -15.13
N PHE A 52 9.24 -22.23 -14.48
CA PHE A 52 8.17 -23.04 -15.03
C PHE A 52 6.81 -22.47 -14.59
N TYR A 53 5.92 -22.30 -15.56
CA TYR A 53 4.55 -21.85 -15.36
C TYR A 53 3.61 -23.03 -15.58
N ASP A 54 2.76 -23.29 -14.59
CA ASP A 54 1.70 -24.30 -14.65
C ASP A 54 0.40 -23.65 -14.18
N ASP A 55 -0.61 -23.64 -15.05
CA ASP A 55 -1.92 -23.10 -14.72
C ASP A 55 -2.57 -23.89 -13.56
N GLY A 56 -2.18 -25.16 -13.36
CA GLY A 56 -2.65 -25.96 -12.23
C GLY A 56 -2.14 -25.49 -10.86
N ASP A 57 -1.11 -24.64 -10.81
CA ASP A 57 -0.60 -24.03 -9.59
C ASP A 57 -1.35 -22.73 -9.21
N ILE A 58 -2.24 -22.25 -10.08
CA ILE A 58 -3.10 -21.10 -9.79
C ILE A 58 -4.23 -21.57 -8.88
N ALA A 59 -4.22 -21.10 -7.64
CA ALA A 59 -5.28 -21.40 -6.68
C ALA A 59 -6.57 -20.68 -7.10
N TYR A 60 -7.69 -21.37 -6.92
CA TYR A 60 -9.01 -20.76 -7.08
C TYR A 60 -9.16 -19.58 -6.13
N ASP A 61 -9.56 -18.43 -6.67
CA ASP A 61 -9.87 -17.22 -5.93
C ASP A 61 -11.29 -16.74 -6.31
N PRO A 62 -12.27 -16.84 -5.39
CA PRO A 62 -13.65 -16.44 -5.68
C PRO A 62 -13.78 -14.97 -6.07
N ASP A 63 -12.86 -14.10 -5.62
CA ASP A 63 -12.89 -12.68 -5.95
C ASP A 63 -12.39 -12.39 -7.38
N PHE A 64 -11.78 -13.37 -8.06
CA PHE A 64 -11.29 -13.25 -9.43
C PHE A 64 -11.98 -14.21 -10.40
N ASP A 65 -12.18 -15.46 -9.99
CA ASP A 65 -12.72 -16.53 -10.84
C ASP A 65 -14.25 -16.46 -10.98
N GLU A 66 -14.96 -15.94 -9.98
CA GLU A 66 -16.42 -15.76 -10.03
C GLU A 66 -16.83 -14.39 -10.57
N VAL A 67 -15.87 -13.49 -10.82
CA VAL A 67 -16.17 -12.15 -11.33
C VAL A 67 -16.44 -12.21 -12.82
N GLU A 68 -17.68 -11.89 -13.19
CA GLU A 68 -18.03 -11.58 -14.57
C GLU A 68 -17.47 -10.19 -14.94
N TRP A 69 -16.27 -10.19 -15.52
CA TRP A 69 -15.68 -8.99 -16.10
C TRP A 69 -16.57 -8.52 -17.25
N SER A 70 -17.07 -7.27 -17.17
CA SER A 70 -17.81 -6.70 -18.29
C SER A 70 -16.91 -6.65 -19.52
N GLN A 71 -17.32 -7.30 -20.63
CA GLN A 71 -16.55 -7.28 -21.88
C GLN A 71 -16.51 -5.90 -22.55
N ALA A 72 -17.36 -4.98 -22.12
CA ALA A 72 -17.29 -3.60 -22.58
C ALA A 72 -16.04 -2.94 -21.97
N PRO A 73 -15.07 -2.47 -22.78
CA PRO A 73 -14.09 -1.54 -22.26
C PRO A 73 -14.87 -0.39 -21.63
N VAL A 74 -14.43 0.07 -20.47
CA VAL A 74 -15.04 1.24 -19.84
C VAL A 74 -14.83 2.40 -20.81
N GLU A 75 -15.86 2.72 -21.61
CA GLU A 75 -15.86 3.77 -22.63
C GLU A 75 -15.94 5.13 -21.94
N LEU A 76 -14.89 5.44 -21.19
CA LEU A 76 -14.69 6.75 -20.62
C LEU A 76 -13.90 7.58 -21.63
N THR A 77 -14.38 8.79 -21.85
CA THR A 77 -13.60 9.87 -22.44
C THR A 77 -12.35 10.17 -21.60
N TRP A 78 -11.38 10.88 -22.17
CA TRP A 78 -10.17 11.27 -21.42
C TRP A 78 -10.48 12.11 -20.18
N ASP A 79 -11.50 12.95 -20.25
CA ASP A 79 -11.94 13.78 -19.12
C ASP A 79 -12.56 12.92 -18.00
N GLU A 80 -13.39 11.95 -18.37
CA GLU A 80 -14.00 11.02 -17.41
C GLU A 80 -12.97 10.06 -16.78
N LYS A 81 -11.95 9.63 -17.54
CA LYS A 81 -10.81 8.88 -16.98
C LYS A 81 -10.02 9.72 -16.00
N ALA A 82 -9.78 11.00 -16.32
CA ALA A 82 -9.09 11.93 -15.43
C ALA A 82 -9.91 12.23 -14.17
N GLU A 83 -11.23 12.27 -14.26
CA GLU A 83 -12.12 12.42 -13.11
C GLU A 83 -12.18 11.14 -12.26
N LEU A 84 -12.28 9.96 -12.88
CA LEU A 84 -12.20 8.68 -12.18
C LEU A 84 -10.85 8.50 -11.48
N ALA A 85 -9.75 8.83 -12.15
CA ALA A 85 -8.41 8.82 -11.55
C ALA A 85 -8.33 9.77 -10.36
N ARG A 86 -8.89 10.99 -10.45
CA ARG A 86 -8.98 11.94 -9.34
C ARG A 86 -9.82 11.41 -8.17
N ARG A 87 -10.91 10.70 -8.44
CA ARG A 87 -11.76 10.09 -7.40
C ARG A 87 -11.09 8.90 -6.72
N LEU A 88 -10.38 8.08 -7.49
CA LEU A 88 -9.62 6.92 -6.97
C LEU A 88 -8.34 7.36 -6.25
N SER A 89 -7.67 8.41 -6.72
CA SER A 89 -6.54 9.06 -6.04
C SER A 89 -6.99 9.98 -4.91
N GLY A 90 -8.28 10.35 -4.85
CA GLY A 90 -8.88 11.30 -3.91
C GLY A 90 -9.02 10.81 -2.46
N GLN A 91 -8.39 9.68 -2.10
CA GLN A 91 -8.02 9.43 -0.70
C GLN A 91 -6.69 10.11 -0.31
N ALA A 92 -6.01 10.72 -1.27
CA ALA A 92 -4.91 11.65 -1.08
C ALA A 92 -5.22 12.93 -1.87
N GLU A 93 -6.30 13.64 -1.51
CA GLU A 93 -6.26 15.09 -1.70
C GLU A 93 -5.01 15.57 -0.94
N GLU A 94 -4.07 16.21 -1.64
CA GLU A 94 -2.99 16.94 -0.99
C GLU A 94 -3.65 17.88 0.02
N ALA A 95 -3.57 17.52 1.30
CA ALA A 95 -4.22 18.27 2.37
C ALA A 95 -3.71 19.70 2.29
N GLU A 96 -4.55 20.62 1.81
CA GLU A 96 -4.24 22.04 1.80
C GLU A 96 -3.91 22.44 3.24
N GLU A 97 -2.64 22.78 3.49
CA GLU A 97 -2.20 23.17 4.82
C GLU A 97 -2.69 24.59 5.11
N ILE A 98 -3.75 24.68 5.92
CA ILE A 98 -4.31 25.96 6.34
C ILE A 98 -3.55 26.45 7.58
N SER A 99 -2.81 27.55 7.45
CA SER A 99 -2.15 28.20 8.57
C SER A 99 -3.07 29.25 9.23
N MET A 100 -3.22 29.17 10.56
CA MET A 100 -3.98 30.15 11.36
C MET A 100 -3.12 30.73 12.48
N GLN A 101 -3.25 32.04 12.74
CA GLN A 101 -2.58 32.68 13.86
C GLN A 101 -3.46 32.66 15.12
N ILE A 102 -3.00 31.99 16.17
CA ILE A 102 -3.68 31.93 17.47
C ILE A 102 -2.88 32.75 18.49
N LYS A 103 -3.55 33.69 19.17
CA LYS A 103 -2.95 34.50 20.25
C LYS A 103 -3.27 33.89 21.61
N ILE A 104 -2.24 33.48 22.34
CA ILE A 104 -2.37 32.86 23.66
C ILE A 104 -1.64 33.72 24.68
N GLN A 105 -2.41 34.23 25.65
CA GLN A 105 -1.92 35.14 26.68
C GLN A 105 -1.07 34.42 27.72
N ASP A 106 -1.43 33.18 28.06
CA ASP A 106 -0.73 32.37 29.04
C ASP A 106 0.62 31.84 28.48
N VAL A 107 1.68 32.03 29.26
CA VAL A 107 3.05 31.68 28.89
C VAL A 107 3.31 30.17 29.00
N GLU A 108 2.72 29.51 29.99
CA GLU A 108 2.87 28.07 30.21
C GLU A 108 2.14 27.30 29.10
N VAL A 109 0.91 27.71 28.78
CA VAL A 109 0.13 27.13 27.68
C VAL A 109 0.83 27.31 26.33
N ARG A 110 1.46 28.48 26.09
CA ARG A 110 2.22 28.73 24.85
C ARG A 110 3.44 27.83 24.72
N LYS A 111 4.08 27.50 25.84
CA LYS A 111 5.20 26.55 25.85
C LYS A 111 4.70 25.14 25.59
N TRP A 112 3.64 24.73 26.28
CA TRP A 112 3.03 23.42 26.10
C TRP A 112 2.57 23.15 24.65
N ILE A 113 1.96 24.13 23.97
CA ILE A 113 1.55 23.97 22.56
C ILE A 113 2.74 23.84 21.62
N ARG A 114 3.83 24.59 21.86
CA ARG A 114 5.06 24.43 21.07
C ARG A 114 5.66 23.04 21.21
N ASP A 115 5.60 22.47 22.41
CA ASP A 115 6.12 21.13 22.68
C ASP A 115 5.17 20.01 22.19
N ASN A 116 3.92 20.34 21.83
CA ASN A 116 2.87 19.38 21.44
C ASN A 116 2.16 19.76 20.13
N GLN A 117 2.85 20.40 19.19
CA GLN A 117 2.25 20.97 17.98
C GLN A 117 1.40 19.96 17.19
N ASP A 118 1.92 18.74 16.95
CA ASP A 118 1.22 17.73 16.15
C ASP A 118 -0.11 17.30 16.78
N LYS A 119 -0.10 17.00 18.09
CA LYS A 119 -1.29 16.58 18.83
C LYS A 119 -2.34 17.69 18.90
N VAL A 120 -1.89 18.92 19.11
CA VAL A 120 -2.77 20.09 19.12
C VAL A 120 -3.36 20.33 17.74
N GLY A 121 -2.56 20.18 16.67
CA GLY A 121 -3.01 20.27 15.29
C GLY A 121 -4.13 19.27 14.97
N GLU A 122 -3.96 18.01 15.35
CA GLU A 122 -4.98 16.97 15.14
C GLU A 122 -6.30 17.31 15.87
N ILE A 123 -6.21 17.75 17.13
CA ILE A 123 -7.38 18.12 17.93
C ILE A 123 -8.09 19.34 17.31
N LEU A 124 -7.35 20.38 16.95
CA LEU A 124 -7.89 21.58 16.32
C LEU A 124 -8.54 21.26 14.97
N GLY A 125 -7.95 20.36 14.18
CA GLY A 125 -8.53 19.91 12.91
C GLY A 125 -9.94 19.32 13.09
N ARG A 126 -10.12 18.45 14.09
CA ARG A 126 -11.45 17.89 14.42
C ARG A 126 -12.44 18.98 14.84
N PHE A 127 -12.01 19.91 15.70
CA PHE A 127 -12.86 21.01 16.12
C PHE A 127 -13.29 21.93 14.96
N VAL A 128 -12.41 22.20 13.99
CA VAL A 128 -12.75 23.00 12.81
C VAL A 128 -13.86 22.34 11.99
N VAL A 129 -13.80 21.02 11.79
CA VAL A 129 -14.85 20.25 11.10
C VAL A 129 -16.18 20.33 11.86
N ASP A 130 -16.15 20.18 13.18
CA ASP A 130 -17.36 20.25 14.01
C ASP A 130 -17.99 21.65 13.97
N ILE A 131 -17.18 22.71 14.01
CA ILE A 131 -17.64 24.10 13.87
C ILE A 131 -18.29 24.33 12.51
N TYR A 132 -17.69 23.82 11.42
CA TYR A 132 -18.25 23.91 10.08
C TYR A 132 -19.61 23.20 10.00
N ASN A 133 -19.72 21.99 10.54
CA ASN A 133 -20.97 21.24 10.53
C ASN A 133 -22.06 21.95 11.36
N ALA A 134 -21.72 22.48 12.53
CA ALA A 134 -22.64 23.23 13.37
C ALA A 134 -23.15 24.51 12.70
N THR A 135 -22.26 25.28 12.06
CA THR A 135 -22.63 26.52 11.34
C THR A 135 -23.53 26.23 10.13
N LYS A 136 -23.28 25.14 9.41
CA LYS A 136 -24.13 24.68 8.29
C LYS A 136 -25.54 24.28 8.73
N LEU A 137 -25.68 23.70 9.93
CA LEU A 137 -26.98 23.39 10.51
C LEU A 137 -27.75 24.66 10.89
N LEU A 138 -27.06 25.67 11.43
CA LEU A 138 -27.66 26.96 11.80
C LEU A 138 -28.09 27.80 10.59
N GLN A 139 -27.42 27.67 9.45
CA GLN A 139 -27.79 28.37 8.20
C GLN A 139 -28.98 27.75 7.45
N LYS A 140 -29.43 26.55 7.84
CA LYS A 140 -30.60 25.87 7.24
C LYS A 140 -31.92 26.10 8.01
N GLN A 141 -31.91 26.96 9.03
CA GLN A 141 -33.10 27.48 9.71
C GLN A 141 -33.38 28.90 9.24
#